data_AF-A0A9E1BEE2-F1
#
_entry.id   AF-A0A9E1BEE2-F1
#
_cell.length_a   1.000
_cell.length_b   1.000
_cell.length_c   1.000
_cell.angle_alpha   90.00
_cell.angle_beta   90.00
_cell.angle_gamma   90.00
#
_symmetry.space_group_name_H-M   'P 1'
#
loop_
_entity.id
_entity.type
_entity.pdbx_description
1 polymer ?
#
loop_
_entity_poly.entity_id
_entity_poly.type
_entity_poly.pdbx_seq_one_letter_code
_entity_poly.pdbx_strand_id
1 'polypeptide(L)'
;MLVHICCSVDSHYFLQRLQKDYPNERIVGYFYDPNIHPYSEFLLRFEDVKRSCEKLGIELICGEYDYEAWLGGTKGLEDEPEKGKRCEYCFDFRMKDSAKKAIELGLNKITTTLLMSPKKDFSQLKKALD
;
A
#
# COMPACT_ATOMS: atom_id res chain seq x y z
N MET A 1 -10.50 6.06 8.00
CA MET A 1 -9.24 5.28 7.83
C MET A 1 -8.80 5.26 6.37
N LEU A 2 -7.49 5.41 6.15
CA LEU A 2 -6.84 5.18 4.85
C LEU A 2 -6.30 3.74 4.78
N VAL A 3 -6.50 3.07 3.66
CA VAL A 3 -6.00 1.71 3.39
C VAL A 3 -4.96 1.77 2.29
N HIS A 4 -3.69 1.59 2.64
CA HIS A 4 -2.64 1.40 1.64
C HIS A 4 -2.82 0.05 0.92
N ILE A 5 -2.78 0.07 -0.40
CA ILE A 5 -2.93 -1.07 -1.30
C ILE A 5 -1.69 -1.15 -2.19
N CYS A 6 -0.89 -2.20 -2.04
CA CYS A 6 0.33 -2.41 -2.83
C CYS A 6 0.12 -3.16 -4.16
N CYS A 7 -0.95 -3.96 -4.27
CA CYS A 7 -1.21 -4.79 -5.45
C CYS A 7 -2.69 -5.21 -5.52
N SER A 8 -3.11 -5.76 -6.67
CA SER A 8 -4.51 -6.09 -6.92
C SER A 8 -5.00 -7.37 -6.25
N VAL A 9 -4.17 -8.42 -6.23
CA VAL A 9 -4.55 -9.82 -5.99
C VAL A 9 -5.38 -10.04 -4.71
N ASP A 10 -5.04 -9.35 -3.61
CA ASP A 10 -5.68 -9.57 -2.30
C ASP A 10 -6.55 -8.40 -1.82
N SER A 11 -6.57 -7.29 -2.58
CA SER A 11 -7.20 -6.05 -2.15
C SER A 11 -8.72 -6.17 -1.97
N HIS A 12 -9.41 -6.90 -2.86
CA HIS A 12 -10.88 -6.99 -2.82
C HIS A 12 -11.40 -7.67 -1.54
N TYR A 13 -10.85 -8.83 -1.19
CA TYR A 13 -11.26 -9.55 0.01
C TYR A 13 -10.91 -8.76 1.28
N PHE A 14 -9.72 -8.16 1.33
CA PHE A 14 -9.30 -7.32 2.44
C PHE A 14 -10.29 -6.17 2.70
N LEU A 15 -10.62 -5.42 1.65
CA LEU A 15 -11.52 -4.27 1.74
C LEU A 15 -12.93 -4.69 2.15
N GLN A 16 -13.44 -5.79 1.59
CA GLN A 16 -14.75 -6.33 1.97
C GLN A 16 -14.77 -6.73 3.46
N ARG A 17 -13.70 -7.38 3.94
CA ARG A 17 -13.61 -7.76 5.35
C ARG A 17 -13.51 -6.52 6.24
N LEU A 18 -12.73 -5.53 5.84
CA LEU A 18 -12.55 -4.28 6.57
C LEU A 18 -13.85 -3.49 6.71
N GLN A 19 -14.67 -3.40 5.65
CA GLN A 19 -16.01 -2.79 5.73
C GLN A 19 -16.93 -3.52 6.74
N LYS A 20 -16.84 -4.85 6.82
CA LYS A 20 -17.62 -5.64 7.80
C LYS A 20 -17.15 -5.43 9.23
N ASP A 21 -15.84 -5.36 9.44
CA ASP A 21 -15.25 -5.18 10.77
C ASP A 21 -15.39 -3.72 11.26
N TYR A 22 -15.49 -2.75 10.34
CA TYR A 22 -15.62 -1.31 10.63
C TYR A 22 -16.77 -0.64 9.83
N PRO A 23 -18.05 -0.98 10.10
CA PRO A 23 -19.18 -0.55 9.26
C PRO A 23 -19.45 0.97 9.30
N ASN A 24 -18.99 1.66 10.35
CA ASN A 24 -19.21 3.11 10.53
C ASN A 24 -17.97 3.95 10.20
N GLU A 25 -16.87 3.32 9.79
CA GLU A 25 -15.62 4.01 9.49
C GLU A 25 -15.58 4.42 8.02
N ARG A 26 -15.23 5.67 7.72
CA ARG A 26 -14.96 6.10 6.34
C ARG A 26 -13.69 5.42 5.86
N ILE A 27 -13.80 4.50 4.90
CA ILE A 27 -12.67 3.78 4.30
C ILE A 27 -12.31 4.44 2.96
N VAL A 28 -11.04 4.81 2.81
CA VAL A 28 -10.47 5.33 1.55
C VAL A 28 -9.30 4.43 1.16
N GLY A 29 -9.34 3.86 -0.04
CA GLY A 29 -8.24 3.10 -0.62
C GLY A 29 -7.16 4.02 -1.18
N TYR A 30 -5.91 3.66 -0.99
CA TYR A 30 -4.76 4.36 -1.53
C TYR A 30 -3.83 3.37 -2.23
N PHE A 31 -3.80 3.39 -3.56
CA PHE A 31 -2.91 2.54 -4.34
C PHE A 31 -1.54 3.21 -4.46
N TYR A 32 -0.54 2.64 -3.79
CA TYR A 32 0.81 3.16 -3.81
C TYR A 32 1.85 2.04 -3.74
N ASP A 33 2.48 1.77 -4.87
CA ASP A 33 3.64 0.88 -4.95
C ASP A 33 4.54 1.34 -6.11
N PRO A 34 5.49 2.26 -5.84
CA PRO A 34 6.40 2.78 -6.86
C PRO A 34 7.43 1.74 -7.34
N ASN A 35 7.54 0.58 -6.67
CA ASN A 35 8.42 -0.51 -7.10
C ASN A 35 7.81 -1.36 -8.23
N ILE A 36 6.51 -1.22 -8.51
CA ILE A 36 5.92 -1.94 -9.64
C ILE A 36 6.53 -1.43 -10.94
N HIS A 37 7.24 -2.29 -11.65
CA HIS A 37 7.88 -1.94 -12.91
C HIS A 37 7.63 -3.04 -13.96
N PRO A 38 7.42 -2.70 -15.23
CA PRO A 38 7.33 -1.35 -15.82
C PRO A 38 6.04 -0.62 -15.46
N TYR A 39 5.93 0.67 -15.81
CA TYR A 39 4.75 1.50 -15.53
C TYR A 39 3.43 0.90 -16.08
N SER A 40 3.48 0.15 -17.17
CA SER A 40 2.29 -0.56 -17.68
C SER A 40 1.74 -1.59 -16.69
N GLU A 41 2.60 -2.28 -15.93
CA GLU A 41 2.17 -3.21 -14.87
C GLU A 41 1.56 -2.44 -13.68
N PHE A 42 2.10 -1.27 -13.35
CA PHE A 42 1.52 -0.39 -12.32
C PHE A 42 0.09 0.00 -12.69
N LEU A 43 -0.12 0.44 -13.94
CA LEU A 43 -1.45 0.79 -14.45
C LEU A 43 -2.41 -0.40 -14.46
N LEU A 44 -1.96 -1.57 -14.90
CA LEU A 44 -2.79 -2.78 -14.92
C LEU A 44 -3.28 -3.15 -13.52
N ARG A 45 -2.38 -3.11 -12.52
CA ARG A 45 -2.73 -3.39 -11.12
C ARG A 45 -3.65 -2.32 -10.54
N PHE A 46 -3.41 -1.05 -10.85
CA PHE A 46 -4.28 0.04 -10.43
C PHE A 46 -5.71 -0.14 -10.96
N GLU A 47 -5.87 -0.43 -12.25
CA GLU A 47 -7.20 -0.63 -12.86
C GLU A 47 -7.96 -1.84 -12.28
N ASP A 48 -7.24 -2.85 -11.82
CA ASP A 48 -7.84 -4.02 -11.18
C ASP A 48 -8.30 -3.72 -9.73
N VAL A 49 -7.51 -2.94 -8.98
CA VAL A 49 -7.90 -2.39 -7.67
C VAL A 49 -9.08 -1.44 -7.82
N LYS A 50 -9.06 -0.57 -8.83
CA LYS A 50 -10.14 0.38 -9.13
C LYS A 50 -11.47 -0.32 -9.35
N ARG A 51 -11.50 -1.34 -10.20
CA ARG A 51 -12.70 -2.19 -10.40
C ARG A 51 -13.21 -2.82 -9.10
N SER A 52 -12.29 -3.21 -8.22
CA SER A 52 -12.64 -3.78 -6.91
C SER A 52 -13.25 -2.74 -5.97
N CYS A 53 -12.66 -1.55 -5.91
CA CYS A 53 -13.15 -0.42 -5.12
C CYS A 53 -14.51 0.08 -5.61
N GLU A 54 -14.71 0.20 -6.93
CA GLU A 54 -15.98 0.57 -7.56
C GLU A 54 -17.11 -0.40 -7.16
N LYS A 55 -16.86 -1.71 -7.20
CA LYS A 55 -17.83 -2.74 -6.76
C LYS A 55 -18.19 -2.64 -5.28
N LEU A 56 -17.25 -2.19 -4.44
CA LEU A 56 -17.42 -2.07 -2.99
C LEU A 56 -17.91 -0.68 -2.55
N GLY A 57 -18.04 0.27 -3.48
CA GLY A 57 -18.36 1.67 -3.17
C GLY A 57 -17.29 2.38 -2.36
N ILE A 58 -16.02 2.01 -2.53
CA ILE A 58 -14.88 2.57 -1.80
C ILE A 58 -14.18 3.60 -2.69
N GLU A 59 -13.94 4.80 -2.14
CA GLU A 59 -13.11 5.81 -2.79
C GLU A 59 -11.68 5.28 -2.95
N LEU A 60 -11.11 5.39 -4.16
CA LEU A 60 -9.74 4.98 -4.45
C LEU A 60 -8.93 6.17 -4.96
N ILE A 61 -7.78 6.40 -4.35
CA ILE A 61 -6.79 7.39 -4.79
C ILE A 61 -5.56 6.65 -5.32
N CYS A 62 -5.06 7.09 -6.48
CA CYS A 62 -3.79 6.64 -7.03
C CYS A 62 -2.67 7.54 -6.50
N GLY A 63 -1.65 6.96 -5.87
CA GLY A 63 -0.42 7.67 -5.53
C GLY A 63 0.49 7.88 -6.73
N GLU A 64 1.49 8.74 -6.57
CA GLU A 64 2.45 9.05 -7.62
C GLU A 64 3.34 7.85 -7.95
N TYR A 65 3.70 7.70 -9.24
CA TYR A 65 4.62 6.65 -9.67
C TYR A 65 6.07 7.10 -9.53
N ASP A 66 6.53 7.20 -8.28
CA ASP A 66 7.87 7.71 -7.92
C ASP A 66 8.98 6.65 -8.04
N TYR A 67 9.05 5.96 -9.18
CA TYR A 67 10.01 4.87 -9.38
C TYR A 67 11.46 5.30 -9.15
N GLU A 68 11.86 6.47 -9.66
CA GLU A 68 13.24 6.97 -9.54
C GLU A 68 13.62 7.28 -8.09
N ALA A 69 12.71 7.87 -7.31
CA ALA A 69 12.95 8.16 -5.90
C ALA A 69 13.06 6.87 -5.08
N TRP A 70 12.19 5.90 -5.36
CA TRP A 70 12.27 4.58 -4.75
C TRP A 70 13.58 3.86 -5.11
N LEU A 71 13.95 3.85 -6.40
CA LEU A 71 15.17 3.23 -6.90
C LEU A 71 16.41 3.84 -6.23
N GLY A 72 16.49 5.17 -6.19
CA GLY A 72 17.57 5.90 -5.56
C GLY A 72 17.78 5.55 -4.08
N GLY A 73 16.70 5.38 -3.32
CA GLY A 73 16.82 5.01 -1.90
C GLY A 73 17.03 3.52 -1.64
N THR A 74 16.81 2.65 -2.63
CA THR A 74 17.18 1.22 -2.56
C THR A 74 18.57 0.92 -3.11
N LYS A 75 19.29 1.92 -3.61
CA LYS A 75 20.63 1.75 -4.16
C LYS A 75 21.60 1.20 -3.10
N GLY A 76 22.34 0.15 -3.44
CA GLY A 76 23.22 -0.58 -2.52
C GLY A 76 22.51 -1.64 -1.67
N LEU A 77 21.20 -1.84 -1.85
CA LEU A 77 20.41 -2.89 -1.19
C LEU A 77 19.93 -3.95 -2.19
N GLU A 78 20.50 -4.01 -3.39
CA GLU A 78 20.03 -4.85 -4.50
C GLU A 78 20.09 -6.34 -4.15
N ASP A 79 21.14 -6.76 -3.44
CA ASP A 79 21.43 -8.14 -3.04
C ASP A 79 20.90 -8.52 -1.65
N GLU A 80 20.21 -7.59 -0.96
CA GLU A 80 19.60 -7.91 0.33
C GLU A 80 18.55 -9.04 0.18
N PRO A 81 18.56 -10.04 1.06
CA PRO A 81 17.58 -11.12 1.01
C PRO A 81 16.17 -10.59 1.28
N GLU A 82 15.14 -11.35 0.90
CA GLU A 82 13.76 -11.07 1.34
C GLU A 82 13.71 -10.98 2.87
N LYS A 83 12.97 -9.99 3.40
CA LYS A 83 12.97 -9.59 4.82
C LYS A 83 14.25 -8.89 5.31
N GLY A 84 15.19 -8.61 4.42
CA GLY A 84 16.36 -7.77 4.67
C GLY A 84 16.05 -6.27 4.65
N LYS A 85 17.11 -5.46 4.61
CA LYS A 85 17.01 -3.99 4.72
C LYS A 85 16.23 -3.35 3.58
N ARG A 86 16.27 -3.93 2.37
CA ARG A 86 15.48 -3.46 1.23
C ARG A 86 13.98 -3.54 1.49
N CYS A 87 13.51 -4.58 2.18
CA CYS A 87 12.10 -4.69 2.56
C CYS A 87 11.72 -3.63 3.58
N GLU A 88 12.55 -3.41 4.61
CA GLU A 88 12.33 -2.36 5.62
C GLU A 88 12.21 -0.97 4.97
N TYR A 89 13.18 -0.59 4.14
CA TYR A 89 13.12 0.67 3.38
C TYR A 89 11.84 0.77 2.53
N CYS A 90 11.49 -0.32 1.85
CA CYS A 90 10.32 -0.34 0.99
C CYS A 90 9.00 -0.16 1.76
N PHE A 91 8.91 -0.69 2.99
CA PHE A 91 7.74 -0.45 3.84
C PHE A 91 7.71 0.99 4.32
N ASP A 92 8.82 1.50 4.85
CA ASP A 92 8.91 2.88 5.35
C ASP A 92 8.56 3.90 4.27
N PHE A 93 9.10 3.72 3.05
CA PHE A 93 8.83 4.60 1.91
C PHE A 93 7.32 4.68 1.61
N ARG A 94 6.65 3.52 1.57
CA ARG A 94 5.22 3.44 1.27
C ARG A 94 4.32 3.90 2.41
N MET A 95 4.64 3.52 3.64
CA MET A 95 3.84 3.89 4.82
C MET A 95 3.97 5.37 5.12
N LYS A 96 5.16 5.97 4.95
CA LYS A 96 5.36 7.41 5.13
C LYS A 96 4.53 8.23 4.16
N ASP A 97 4.49 7.83 2.89
CA ASP A 97 3.65 8.51 1.89
C ASP A 97 2.16 8.34 2.18
N SER A 98 1.75 7.11 2.55
CA SER A 98 0.38 6.82 2.96
C SER A 98 -0.06 7.62 4.19
N ALA A 99 0.83 7.80 5.17
CA ALA A 99 0.57 8.60 6.36
C ALA A 99 0.38 10.08 6.02
N LYS A 100 1.21 10.64 5.13
CA LYS A 100 1.00 12.01 4.61
C LYS A 100 -0.35 12.15 3.93
N LYS A 101 -0.70 11.20 3.05
CA LYS A 101 -2.00 11.19 2.35
C LYS A 101 -3.17 11.11 3.33
N ALA A 102 -3.05 10.29 4.39
CA ALA A 102 -4.07 10.19 5.43
C ALA A 102 -4.28 11.53 6.16
N ILE A 103 -3.20 12.23 6.52
CA ILE A 103 -3.25 13.55 7.16
C ILE A 103 -3.91 14.58 6.23
N GLU A 104 -3.54 14.62 4.95
CA GLU A 104 -4.14 15.52 3.94
C GLU A 104 -5.66 15.34 3.83
N LEU A 105 -6.14 14.10 3.97
CA LEU A 105 -7.56 13.74 3.91
C LEU A 105 -8.29 13.87 5.26
N GLY A 106 -7.59 14.28 6.33
CA GLY A 106 -8.14 14.36 7.68
C GLY A 106 -8.45 12.99 8.32
N LEU A 107 -7.77 11.93 7.88
CA LEU A 107 -7.93 10.56 8.40
C LEU A 107 -6.89 10.29 9.49
N ASN A 108 -7.33 9.78 10.64
CA ASN A 108 -6.48 9.53 11.82
C ASN A 108 -6.06 8.06 11.99
N LYS A 109 -6.40 7.20 11.03
CA LYS A 109 -6.08 5.77 11.03
C LYS A 109 -5.55 5.36 9.67
N ILE A 110 -4.51 4.54 9.69
CA ILE A 110 -3.94 3.89 8.51
C ILE A 110 -3.93 2.38 8.70
N THR A 111 -4.09 1.65 7.62
CA THR A 111 -3.85 0.20 7.55
C THR A 111 -3.31 -0.16 6.17
N THR A 112 -2.91 -1.40 5.96
CA THR A 112 -2.24 -1.83 4.74
C THR A 112 -2.57 -3.27 4.37
N THR A 113 -2.77 -3.53 3.08
CA THR A 113 -2.94 -4.89 2.55
C THR A 113 -1.68 -5.75 2.70
N LEU A 114 -0.51 -5.15 2.95
CA LEU A 114 0.73 -5.87 3.21
C LEU A 114 0.63 -6.85 4.39
N LEU A 115 -0.27 -6.58 5.34
CA LEU A 115 -0.55 -7.45 6.49
C LEU A 115 -1.11 -8.83 6.08
N MET A 116 -1.59 -8.99 4.85
CA MET A 116 -2.07 -10.29 4.36
C MET A 116 -0.97 -11.20 3.85
N SER A 117 0.24 -10.68 3.59
CA SER A 117 1.27 -11.46 2.91
C SER A 117 2.10 -12.30 3.89
N PRO A 118 2.10 -13.64 3.80
CA PRO A 118 2.91 -14.49 4.68
C PRO A 118 4.42 -14.37 4.41
N LYS A 119 4.78 -13.75 3.28
CA LYS A 119 6.18 -13.53 2.89
C LYS A 119 6.79 -12.30 3.57
N LYS A 120 5.95 -11.38 4.07
CA LYS A 120 6.41 -10.13 4.69
C LYS A 120 6.64 -10.32 6.17
N ASP A 121 7.62 -9.59 6.70
CA ASP A 121 7.91 -9.61 8.12
C ASP A 121 6.97 -8.64 8.86
N PHE A 122 6.15 -9.19 9.77
CA PHE A 122 5.17 -8.41 10.52
C PHE A 122 5.82 -7.42 11.49
N SER A 123 7.03 -7.70 12.00
CA SER A 123 7.73 -6.79 12.91
C SER A 123 8.22 -5.56 12.15
N GLN A 124 8.82 -5.76 10.97
CA GLN A 124 9.23 -4.66 10.09
C GLN A 124 8.04 -3.80 9.66
N LEU A 125 6.92 -4.43 9.31
CA LEU A 125 5.73 -3.70 8.88
C LEU A 125 5.08 -2.91 10.03
N LYS A 126 5.09 -3.47 11.25
CA LYS A 126 4.60 -2.76 12.43
C LYS A 126 5.45 -1.52 12.72
N LYS A 127 6.78 -1.65 12.66
CA LYS A 127 7.71 -0.53 12.83
C LYS A 127 7.48 0.59 11.81
N ALA A 128 7.12 0.25 10.57
CA ALA A 128 6.81 1.22 9.52
C ALA A 128 5.45 1.95 9.73
N LEU A 129 4.58 1.42 10.60
CA LEU A 129 3.26 1.97 10.94
C LEU A 129 3.25 2.74 12.27
N ASP A 130 4.32 2.63 13.08
CA ASP A 130 4.50 3.34 14.36
C ASP A 130 4.96 4.80 14.13
#